data_AF-A0A7Z9ML37-F1
#
_entry.id   AF-A0A7Z9ML37-F1
#
_cell.length_a   1.000
_cell.length_b   1.000
_cell.length_c   1.000
_cell.angle_alpha   90.00
_cell.angle_beta   90.00
_cell.angle_gamma   90.00
#
_symmetry.space_group_name_H-M   'P 1'
#
loop_
_entity.id
_entity.type
_entity.pdbx_description
1 polymer ?
#
loop_
_entity_poly.entity_id
_entity_poly.type
_entity_poly.pdbx_seq_one_letter_code
_entity_poly.pdbx_strand_id
1 'polypeptide(L)'
;MKKTILSIMLILPMISFSQDSINRKDEDQQAPRAEALRARLNAAVEKGTITQEQADKRYEGFMRKVESPDDKPDMEARYKRLGVNDLSRIKTKLKESGITDGQLDLVLSMMIRVIHVAKDQGKEFDFNFRFQNYFENKVGLNDVQIQVVKGISRRIAHQLQ
;
A
#
# COMPACT_ATOMS: atom_id res chain seq x y z
N MET A 1 46.40 34.80 5.47
CA MET A 1 46.40 33.37 5.12
C MET A 1 46.15 32.53 6.37
N LYS A 2 45.41 31.44 6.18
CA LYS A 2 45.04 30.35 7.10
C LYS A 2 43.85 30.61 8.05
N LYS A 3 42.78 29.92 7.68
CA LYS A 3 41.50 29.69 8.34
C LYS A 3 41.70 28.74 9.53
N THR A 4 41.03 28.97 10.64
CA THR A 4 40.67 27.92 11.60
C THR A 4 39.25 28.18 12.10
N ILE A 5 38.28 27.62 11.38
CA ILE A 5 36.91 27.46 11.84
C ILE A 5 36.96 26.35 12.89
N LEU A 6 36.86 26.73 14.16
CA LEU A 6 36.78 25.80 15.28
C LEU A 6 35.39 25.17 15.27
N SER A 7 35.28 24.03 14.59
CA SER A 7 34.10 23.17 14.56
C SER A 7 33.96 22.49 15.93
N ILE A 8 33.16 23.06 16.83
CA ILE A 8 32.70 22.37 18.04
C ILE A 8 31.50 21.53 17.62
N MET A 9 31.80 20.28 17.28
CA MET A 9 30.87 19.22 17.01
C MET A 9 30.14 18.90 18.32
N LEU A 10 28.98 19.53 18.53
CA LEU A 10 28.11 19.28 19.68
C LEU A 10 27.40 17.95 19.44
N ILE A 11 28.00 16.87 19.94
CA ILE A 11 27.42 15.53 19.95
C ILE A 11 26.26 15.56 20.97
N LEU A 12 25.07 15.91 20.50
CA LEU A 12 23.85 15.63 21.24
C LEU A 12 23.74 14.09 21.32
N PRO A 13 23.63 13.47 22.51
CA PRO A 13 23.28 12.06 22.57
C PRO A 13 21.88 11.93 21.98
N MET A 14 21.79 11.29 20.81
CA MET A 14 20.54 10.76 20.28
C MET A 14 19.95 9.87 21.36
N ILE A 15 19.01 10.42 22.12
CA ILE A 15 18.11 9.65 22.96
C ILE A 15 17.39 8.74 21.97
N SER A 16 17.74 7.45 22.02
CA SER A 16 17.02 6.39 21.35
C SER A 16 15.58 6.38 21.84
N PHE A 17 14.74 7.20 21.22
CA PHE A 17 13.31 6.93 21.16
C PHE A 17 13.14 5.71 20.26
N SER A 18 13.37 4.53 20.84
CA SER A 18 12.88 3.29 20.28
C SER A 18 11.36 3.35 20.37
N GLN A 19 10.73 3.92 19.33
CA GLN A 19 9.28 3.90 19.20
C GLN A 19 8.85 2.48 18.80
N ASP A 20 8.52 1.69 19.81
CA ASP A 20 7.65 0.51 19.73
C ASP A 20 6.23 0.90 19.26
N SER A 21 6.10 1.50 18.08
CA SER A 21 4.86 2.13 17.59
C SER A 21 4.16 1.37 16.47
N ILE A 22 4.63 0.19 16.09
CA ILE A 22 4.12 -0.52 14.91
C ILE A 22 2.85 -1.35 15.20
N ASN A 23 2.59 -1.79 16.44
CA ASN A 23 1.48 -2.73 16.72
C ASN A 23 0.27 -2.20 17.50
N ARG A 24 0.20 -0.92 17.88
CA ARG A 24 -0.93 -0.39 18.69
C ARG A 24 -1.95 0.47 17.94
N LYS A 25 -1.85 0.64 16.63
CA LYS A 25 -2.70 1.59 15.88
C LYS A 25 -3.92 0.97 15.18
N ASP A 26 -4.02 -0.36 15.14
CA ASP A 26 -5.06 -1.00 14.34
C ASP A 26 -6.39 -1.14 15.10
N GLU A 27 -6.41 -1.41 16.41
CA GLU A 27 -7.66 -1.49 17.18
C GLU A 27 -8.32 -0.12 17.40
N ASP A 28 -7.57 0.90 17.80
CA ASP A 28 -8.09 2.25 18.12
C ASP A 28 -8.67 3.00 16.89
N GLN A 29 -8.30 2.62 15.66
CA GLN A 29 -8.79 3.27 14.44
C GLN A 29 -9.98 2.56 13.78
N GLN A 30 -10.33 1.35 14.21
CA GLN A 30 -11.41 0.55 13.62
C GLN A 30 -12.78 0.95 14.17
N ALA A 31 -12.90 1.17 15.48
CA ALA A 31 -14.16 1.61 16.10
C ALA A 31 -14.70 2.94 15.52
N PRO A 32 -13.88 4.00 15.32
CA PRO A 32 -14.35 5.23 14.68
C PRO A 32 -14.83 5.04 13.23
N ARG A 33 -14.26 4.07 12.49
CA ARG A 33 -14.68 3.78 11.10
C ARG A 33 -15.98 2.99 11.05
N ALA A 34 -16.17 2.06 11.98
CA ALA A 34 -17.42 1.31 12.13
C ALA A 34 -18.61 2.23 12.41
N GLU A 35 -18.45 3.12 13.39
CA GLU A 35 -19.48 4.10 13.75
C GLU A 35 -19.79 5.08 12.62
N ALA A 36 -18.75 5.61 11.96
CA ALA A 36 -18.91 6.49 10.82
C ALA A 36 -19.64 5.81 9.64
N LEU A 37 -19.38 4.51 9.41
CA LEU A 37 -20.11 3.74 8.40
C LEU A 37 -21.57 3.57 8.80
N ARG A 38 -21.85 3.22 10.07
CA ARG A 38 -23.21 3.05 10.58
C ARG A 38 -24.04 4.32 10.43
N ALA A 39 -23.47 5.48 10.79
CA ALA A 39 -24.12 6.78 10.64
C ALA A 39 -24.46 7.09 9.17
N ARG A 40 -23.54 6.81 8.23
CA ARG A 40 -23.78 7.01 6.78
C ARG A 40 -24.86 6.09 6.24
N LEU A 41 -24.90 4.83 6.69
CA LEU A 41 -25.91 3.87 6.27
C LEU A 41 -27.29 4.27 6.80
N ASN A 42 -27.40 4.65 8.07
CA ASN A 42 -28.66 5.15 8.65
C ASN A 42 -29.18 6.39 7.90
N ALA A 43 -28.32 7.36 7.62
CA ALA A 43 -28.71 8.54 6.84
C ALA A 43 -29.17 8.19 5.42
N ALA A 44 -28.64 7.13 4.80
CA ALA A 44 -29.08 6.66 3.50
C ALA A 44 -30.43 5.91 3.57
N VAL A 45 -30.71 5.22 4.69
CA VAL A 45 -32.03 4.62 4.97
C VAL A 45 -33.08 5.70 5.18
N GLU A 46 -32.79 6.72 6.00
CA GLU A 46 -33.69 7.85 6.25
C GLU A 46 -34.05 8.62 4.97
N LYS A 47 -33.07 8.76 4.06
CA LYS A 47 -33.28 9.36 2.74
C LYS A 47 -34.00 8.44 1.74
N GLY A 48 -34.36 7.22 2.14
CA GLY A 48 -34.98 6.21 1.28
C GLY A 48 -34.09 5.73 0.13
N THR A 49 -32.78 5.99 0.19
CA THR A 49 -31.83 5.62 -0.87
C THR A 49 -31.46 4.14 -0.82
N ILE A 50 -31.54 3.53 0.37
CA ILE A 50 -31.38 2.09 0.60
C ILE A 50 -32.42 1.61 1.62
N THR A 51 -32.70 0.31 1.62
CA THR A 51 -33.52 -0.32 2.67
C THR A 51 -32.68 -0.61 3.92
N GLN A 52 -33.35 -0.83 5.06
CA GLN A 52 -32.68 -1.27 6.29
C GLN A 52 -31.89 -2.58 6.06
N GLU A 53 -32.48 -3.55 5.35
CA GLU A 53 -31.81 -4.82 5.03
C GLU A 53 -30.52 -4.61 4.20
N GLN A 54 -30.53 -3.66 3.26
CA GLN A 54 -29.35 -3.31 2.48
C GLN A 54 -28.28 -2.61 3.33
N ALA A 55 -28.68 -1.78 4.29
CA ALA A 55 -27.77 -1.17 5.25
C ALA A 55 -27.11 -2.24 6.13
N ASP A 56 -27.91 -3.16 6.68
CA ASP A 56 -27.43 -4.21 7.57
C ASP A 56 -26.45 -5.15 6.85
N LYS A 57 -26.77 -5.62 5.63
CA LYS A 57 -25.84 -6.42 4.81
C LYS A 57 -24.52 -5.71 4.53
N ARG A 58 -24.55 -4.39 4.28
CA ARG A 58 -23.33 -3.59 4.03
C ARG A 58 -22.50 -3.45 5.31
N TYR A 59 -23.15 -3.27 6.45
CA TYR A 59 -22.49 -3.17 7.75
C TYR A 59 -21.85 -4.50 8.16
N GLU A 60 -22.58 -5.61 8.05
CA GLU A 60 -22.06 -6.96 8.29
C GLU A 60 -20.87 -7.29 7.37
N GLY A 61 -20.97 -6.94 6.08
CA GLY A 61 -19.88 -7.14 5.13
C GLY A 61 -18.63 -6.32 5.44
N PHE A 62 -18.79 -5.17 6.10
CA PHE A 62 -17.67 -4.40 6.62
C PHE A 62 -17.08 -5.06 7.87
N MET A 63 -17.92 -5.44 8.85
CA MET A 63 -17.46 -6.07 10.09
C MET A 63 -16.70 -7.37 9.85
N ARG A 64 -17.17 -8.21 8.92
CA ARG A 64 -16.45 -9.44 8.53
C ARG A 64 -15.02 -9.19 8.06
N LYS A 65 -14.77 -8.07 7.39
CA LYS A 65 -13.43 -7.67 6.90
C LYS A 65 -12.57 -7.03 7.98
N VAL A 66 -13.19 -6.55 9.05
CA VAL A 66 -12.54 -5.94 10.21
C VAL A 66 -12.13 -7.03 11.21
N GLU A 67 -13.05 -7.95 11.50
CA GLU A 67 -12.85 -9.06 12.45
C GLU A 67 -11.91 -10.16 11.93
N SER A 68 -11.77 -10.31 10.61
CA SER A 68 -10.84 -11.27 10.00
C SER A 68 -9.81 -10.57 9.09
N PRO A 69 -8.78 -9.91 9.67
CA PRO A 69 -7.67 -9.35 8.88
C PRO A 69 -6.89 -10.43 8.13
N ASP A 70 -6.89 -11.66 8.66
CA ASP A 70 -6.14 -12.83 8.19
C ASP A 70 -6.79 -13.54 7.00
N ASP A 71 -8.04 -13.23 6.65
CA ASP A 71 -8.67 -13.72 5.40
C ASP A 71 -8.13 -13.02 4.14
N LYS A 72 -7.15 -12.12 4.28
CA LYS A 72 -6.46 -11.57 3.12
C LYS A 72 -5.65 -12.70 2.48
N PRO A 73 -5.92 -13.06 1.21
CA PRO A 73 -5.10 -14.03 0.51
C PRO A 73 -3.64 -13.60 0.55
N ASP A 74 -2.75 -14.57 0.78
CA ASP A 74 -1.30 -14.38 0.67
C ASP A 74 -0.96 -13.68 -0.67
N MET A 75 0.18 -12.99 -0.70
CA MET A 75 0.70 -12.37 -1.91
C MET A 75 0.69 -13.30 -3.12
N GLU A 76 1.08 -14.57 -3.00
CA GLU A 76 1.06 -15.47 -4.17
C GLU A 76 -0.35 -15.66 -4.69
N ALA A 77 -1.33 -15.90 -3.81
CA ALA A 77 -2.72 -16.01 -4.20
C ALA A 77 -3.27 -14.74 -4.86
N ARG A 78 -2.87 -13.54 -4.39
CA ARG A 78 -3.27 -12.27 -5.02
C ARG A 78 -2.68 -12.10 -6.42
N TYR A 79 -1.41 -12.46 -6.60
CA TYR A 79 -0.74 -12.37 -7.91
C TYR A 79 -1.24 -13.45 -8.89
N LYS A 80 -1.59 -14.64 -8.40
CA LYS A 80 -2.23 -15.68 -9.21
C LYS A 80 -3.55 -15.23 -9.81
N ARG A 81 -4.36 -14.44 -9.08
CA ARG A 81 -5.58 -13.80 -9.62
C ARG A 81 -5.30 -12.77 -10.72
N LEU A 82 -4.07 -12.25 -10.78
CA LEU A 82 -3.59 -11.37 -11.85
C LEU A 82 -2.86 -12.15 -12.97
N GLY A 83 -3.06 -13.48 -13.06
CA GLY A 83 -2.42 -14.32 -14.08
C GLY A 83 -0.93 -14.58 -13.86
N VAL A 84 -0.37 -14.16 -12.72
CA VAL A 84 1.04 -14.40 -12.38
C VAL A 84 1.15 -15.72 -11.62
N ASN A 85 1.53 -16.77 -12.33
CA ASN A 85 1.72 -18.11 -11.75
C ASN A 85 3.07 -18.29 -11.04
N ASP A 86 4.07 -17.46 -11.36
CA ASP A 86 5.41 -17.50 -10.77
C ASP A 86 5.77 -16.12 -10.20
N LEU A 87 5.36 -15.89 -8.95
CA LEU A 87 5.68 -14.66 -8.22
C LEU A 87 7.17 -14.58 -7.88
N SER A 88 7.84 -15.72 -7.70
CA SER A 88 9.27 -15.79 -7.38
C SER A 88 10.11 -15.09 -8.44
N ARG A 89 9.77 -15.26 -9.73
CA ARG A 89 10.45 -14.54 -10.82
C ARG A 89 10.31 -13.01 -10.74
N ILE A 90 9.18 -12.50 -10.26
CA ILE A 90 9.00 -11.06 -10.03
C ILE A 90 9.83 -10.61 -8.82
N LYS A 91 9.74 -11.36 -7.71
CA LYS A 91 10.52 -11.09 -6.48
C LYS A 91 12.01 -11.01 -6.79
N THR A 92 12.55 -11.96 -7.56
CA THR A 92 13.96 -11.97 -7.99
C THR A 92 14.33 -10.71 -8.75
N LYS A 93 13.56 -10.31 -9.77
CA LYS A 93 13.85 -9.10 -10.55
C LYS A 93 13.81 -7.81 -9.73
N LEU A 94 12.88 -7.73 -8.77
CA LEU A 94 12.82 -6.60 -7.86
C LEU A 94 14.09 -6.56 -6.98
N LYS A 95 14.50 -7.70 -6.43
CA LYS A 95 15.73 -7.79 -5.63
C LYS A 95 17.00 -7.50 -6.43
N GLU A 96 17.09 -7.95 -7.67
CA GLU A 96 18.19 -7.65 -8.59
C GLU A 96 18.33 -6.14 -8.86
N SER A 97 17.23 -5.37 -8.74
CA SER A 97 17.26 -3.90 -8.83
C SER A 97 17.66 -3.20 -7.52
N GLY A 98 18.00 -3.95 -6.48
CA GLY A 98 18.39 -3.45 -5.17
C GLY A 98 17.23 -3.19 -4.20
N ILE A 99 16.02 -3.68 -4.50
CA ILE A 99 14.89 -3.63 -3.56
C ILE A 99 15.13 -4.68 -2.47
N THR A 100 15.13 -4.24 -1.21
CA THR A 100 15.41 -5.11 -0.05
C THR A 100 14.20 -5.96 0.35
N ASP A 101 14.42 -7.00 1.14
CA ASP A 101 13.34 -7.84 1.68
C ASP A 101 12.33 -7.02 2.50
N GLY A 102 12.81 -6.05 3.28
CA GLY A 102 11.94 -5.14 4.06
C GLY A 102 11.07 -4.21 3.21
N GLN A 103 11.47 -3.95 1.96
CA GLN A 103 10.68 -3.15 1.01
C GLN A 103 9.76 -4.01 0.15
N LEU A 104 10.11 -5.28 -0.08
CA LEU A 104 9.50 -6.14 -1.08
C LEU A 104 7.99 -6.30 -0.91
N ASP A 105 7.51 -6.53 0.32
CA ASP A 105 6.08 -6.71 0.58
C ASP A 105 5.27 -5.42 0.35
N LEU A 106 5.84 -4.26 0.67
CA LEU A 106 5.22 -2.95 0.39
C LEU A 106 5.15 -2.70 -1.12
N VAL A 107 6.23 -3.04 -1.83
CA VAL A 107 6.29 -2.92 -3.29
C VAL A 107 5.25 -3.82 -3.94
N LEU A 108 5.25 -5.12 -3.61
CA LEU A 108 4.29 -6.08 -4.15
C LEU A 108 2.84 -5.69 -3.85
N SER A 109 2.58 -5.17 -2.65
CA SER A 109 1.25 -4.68 -2.26
C SER A 109 0.79 -3.52 -3.14
N MET A 110 1.64 -2.50 -3.33
CA MET A 110 1.28 -1.34 -4.13
C MET A 110 1.20 -1.67 -5.62
N MET A 111 2.07 -2.56 -6.11
CA MET A 111 2.07 -3.02 -7.49
C MET A 111 0.73 -3.62 -7.91
N ILE A 112 -0.02 -4.29 -7.03
CA ILE A 112 -1.38 -4.77 -7.34
C ILE A 112 -2.30 -3.60 -7.76
N ARG A 113 -2.21 -2.45 -7.09
CA ARG A 113 -3.00 -1.25 -7.47
C ARG A 113 -2.50 -0.65 -8.76
N VAL A 114 -1.18 -0.57 -8.92
CA VAL A 114 -0.53 -0.07 -10.14
C VAL A 114 -0.96 -0.91 -11.35
N ILE A 115 -1.01 -2.23 -11.23
CA ILE A 115 -1.43 -3.16 -12.29
C ILE A 115 -2.88 -2.91 -12.71
N HIS A 116 -3.81 -2.73 -11.76
CA HIS A 116 -5.20 -2.41 -12.10
C HIS A 116 -5.31 -1.07 -12.83
N VAL A 117 -4.64 -0.02 -12.34
CA VAL A 117 -4.66 1.29 -13.00
C VAL A 117 -4.01 1.23 -14.39
N ALA A 118 -2.91 0.48 -14.53
CA ALA A 118 -2.25 0.27 -15.81
C ALA A 118 -3.11 -0.54 -16.79
N LYS A 119 -3.91 -1.49 -16.29
CA LYS A 119 -4.86 -2.25 -17.11
C LYS A 119 -5.91 -1.32 -17.71
N ASP A 120 -6.45 -0.43 -16.89
CA ASP A 120 -7.51 0.52 -17.28
C ASP A 120 -6.97 1.60 -18.23
N GLN A 121 -5.73 2.08 -18.03
CA GLN A 121 -5.10 3.14 -18.84
C GLN A 121 -4.36 2.62 -20.08
N GLY A 122 -4.03 1.33 -20.13
CA GLY A 122 -3.34 0.70 -21.25
C GLY A 122 -1.98 1.33 -21.56
N LYS A 123 -1.76 1.73 -22.82
CA LYS A 123 -0.48 2.27 -23.29
C LYS A 123 -0.15 3.66 -22.75
N GLU A 124 -1.16 4.43 -22.34
CA GLU A 124 -1.02 5.77 -21.77
C GLU A 124 -0.68 5.76 -20.28
N PHE A 125 -0.59 4.57 -19.68
CA PHE A 125 -0.29 4.44 -18.26
C PHE A 125 1.09 5.03 -17.91
N ASP A 126 1.09 5.95 -16.94
CA ASP A 126 2.29 6.39 -16.24
C ASP A 126 2.04 6.54 -14.73
N PHE A 127 3.12 6.62 -13.96
CA PHE A 127 3.03 6.85 -12.52
C PHE A 127 2.52 8.27 -12.26
N ASN A 128 1.32 8.37 -11.69
CA ASN A 128 0.85 9.63 -11.14
C ASN A 128 1.67 10.01 -9.88
N PHE A 129 1.53 11.27 -9.45
CA PHE A 129 2.20 11.80 -8.26
C PHE A 129 2.03 10.93 -7.01
N ARG A 130 0.85 10.29 -6.84
CA ARG A 130 0.59 9.43 -5.67
C ARG A 130 1.44 8.16 -5.69
N PHE A 131 1.58 7.50 -6.84
CA PHE A 131 2.44 6.32 -6.95
C PHE A 131 3.90 6.69 -6.77
N GLN A 132 4.35 7.75 -7.45
CA GLN A 132 5.71 8.26 -7.31
C GLN A 132 6.05 8.54 -5.84
N ASN A 133 5.26 9.40 -5.18
CA ASN A 133 5.47 9.77 -3.78
C ASN A 133 5.42 8.57 -2.82
N TYR A 134 4.58 7.56 -3.09
CA TYR A 134 4.55 6.37 -2.25
C TYR A 134 5.85 5.56 -2.36
N PHE A 135 6.29 5.27 -3.58
CA PHE A 135 7.49 4.46 -3.77
C PHE A 135 8.76 5.20 -3.33
N GLU A 136 8.85 6.49 -3.59
CA GLU A 136 9.99 7.32 -3.20
C GLU A 136 10.01 7.56 -1.68
N ASN A 137 8.98 8.23 -1.14
CA ASN A 137 9.05 8.75 0.23
C ASN A 137 8.61 7.74 1.29
N LYS A 138 7.72 6.80 0.95
CA LYS A 138 7.22 5.81 1.92
C LYS A 138 7.99 4.49 1.85
N VAL A 139 8.39 4.04 0.67
CA VAL A 139 9.17 2.80 0.51
C VAL A 139 10.68 3.07 0.48
N GLY A 140 11.11 4.26 0.06
CA GLY A 140 12.53 4.59 -0.05
C GLY A 140 13.18 4.06 -1.32
N LEU A 141 12.42 3.96 -2.42
CA LEU A 141 12.95 3.54 -3.73
C LEU A 141 13.58 4.72 -4.46
N ASN A 142 14.68 4.47 -5.15
CA ASN A 142 15.25 5.42 -6.11
C ASN A 142 14.55 5.34 -7.48
N ASP A 143 14.82 6.32 -8.35
CA ASP A 143 14.19 6.39 -9.68
C ASP A 143 14.38 5.13 -10.51
N VAL A 144 15.56 4.50 -10.48
CA VAL A 144 15.85 3.29 -11.24
C VAL A 144 14.95 2.14 -10.76
N GLN A 145 14.82 1.97 -9.45
CA GLN A 145 13.94 0.96 -8.84
C GLN A 145 12.47 1.25 -9.17
N ILE A 146 12.05 2.51 -9.14
CA ILE A 146 10.69 2.92 -9.50
C ILE A 146 10.40 2.59 -10.97
N GLN A 147 11.34 2.82 -11.89
CA GLN A 147 11.17 2.42 -13.29
C GLN A 147 11.05 0.90 -13.46
N VAL A 148 11.79 0.11 -12.68
CA VAL A 148 11.65 -1.36 -12.67
C VAL A 148 10.26 -1.78 -12.21
N VAL A 149 9.77 -1.22 -11.10
CA VAL A 149 8.42 -1.46 -10.57
C VAL A 149 7.37 -1.11 -11.63
N LYS A 150 7.47 0.08 -12.24
CA LYS A 150 6.57 0.55 -13.30
C LYS A 150 6.56 -0.41 -14.49
N GLY A 151 7.73 -0.80 -14.97
CA GLY A 151 7.88 -1.69 -16.12
C GLY A 151 7.28 -3.08 -15.89
N ILE A 152 7.49 -3.67 -14.71
CA ILE A 152 6.91 -4.96 -14.35
C ILE A 152 5.38 -4.85 -14.25
N SER A 153 4.86 -3.85 -13.54
CA SER A 153 3.41 -3.66 -13.39
C SER A 153 2.71 -3.49 -14.74
N ARG A 154 3.27 -2.67 -15.64
CA ARG A 154 2.71 -2.47 -16.99
C ARG A 154 2.70 -3.77 -17.80
N ARG A 155 3.76 -4.57 -17.72
CA ARG A 155 3.83 -5.86 -18.43
C ARG A 155 2.75 -6.83 -17.93
N ILE A 156 2.54 -6.92 -16.63
CA ILE A 156 1.47 -7.77 -16.06
C ILE A 156 0.10 -7.24 -16.49
N ALA A 157 -0.12 -5.93 -16.41
CA ALA A 157 -1.38 -5.32 -16.83
C ALA A 157 -1.74 -5.61 -18.29
N HIS A 158 -0.77 -5.58 -19.20
CA HIS A 158 -0.97 -5.94 -20.61
C HIS A 158 -1.37 -7.41 -20.82
N GLN A 159 -1.01 -8.32 -19.90
CA GLN A 159 -1.42 -9.72 -19.99
C GLN A 159 -2.87 -9.95 -19.54
N LEU A 160 -3.50 -8.93 -18.94
CA LEU A 160 -4.88 -8.97 -18.43
C LEU A 160 -5.90 -8.34 -19.40
N GLN A 161 -5.44 -7.84 -20.55
CA GLN A 161 -6.24 -7.27 -21.64
C GLN A 161 -6.69 -8.39 -22.59
#